data_AF-A0A509KWN4-F1
#
_entry.id   AF-A0A509KWN4-F1
#
_cell.length_a   1.000
_cell.length_b   1.000
_cell.length_c   1.000
_cell.angle_alpha   90.00
_cell.angle_beta   90.00
_cell.angle_gamma   90.00
#
_symmetry.space_group_name_H-M   'P 1'
#
loop_
_entity.id
_entity.type
_entity.pdbx_description
1 polymer ?
#
loop_
_entity_poly.entity_id
_entity_poly.type
_entity_poly.pdbx_seq_one_letter_code
_entity_poly.pdbx_strand_id
1 'polypeptide(L)'
;MIIDVHTIITLSAFTGAGVAMGLGAIGAAIGEGYTASEANTAISRNPDISGDIFKNMLVGQAVAESASIFALVVAILMLFLDVPTDNLLKGAALFSAGLCMGFGAIGSGVGSGFPGGQACLGISRQPAAASRLTTGMLIGSAVCQTPAIFSMVIALMLIFMDFSHLPLAPTWAAIIGAGLSTGLAAIGSGYGGGLAAGASCEGIARQPESVGNVTTVMLVGQAVAQTPSIFGLLVSFILIFKSFPESYTLQAAMALLGAGVCMGFGGIGPGIGNGKAAEGAVRWVARNVENAGELMRIMLVGQAVSQSTAIYAMVVS
;
A
#
# COMPACT_ATOMS: atom_id res chain seq x y z
N MET A 1 -19.29 -15.11 33.17
CA MET A 1 -18.96 -13.76 32.71
C MET A 1 -19.84 -13.49 31.51
N ILE A 2 -20.92 -12.71 31.67
CA ILE A 2 -21.76 -12.31 30.54
C ILE A 2 -21.05 -11.09 29.95
N ILE A 3 -20.47 -11.24 28.76
CA ILE A 3 -19.77 -10.14 28.08
C ILE A 3 -20.85 -9.23 27.51
N ASP A 4 -20.93 -7.97 27.95
CA ASP A 4 -21.88 -7.02 27.38
C ASP A 4 -21.39 -6.51 26.00
N VAL A 5 -22.30 -5.91 25.23
CA VAL A 5 -22.00 -5.42 23.88
C VAL A 5 -20.93 -4.33 23.91
N HIS A 6 -20.98 -3.44 24.90
CA HIS A 6 -20.01 -2.36 25.07
C HIS A 6 -18.59 -2.88 25.31
N THR A 7 -18.45 -3.96 26.06
CA THR A 7 -17.20 -4.67 26.36
C THR A 7 -16.64 -5.29 25.08
N ILE A 8 -17.48 -5.87 24.22
CA ILE A 8 -17.05 -6.40 22.92
C ILE A 8 -16.56 -5.27 22.02
N ILE A 9 -17.29 -4.16 21.94
CA ILE A 9 -16.89 -3.00 21.12
C ILE A 9 -15.54 -2.46 21.61
N THR A 10 -15.38 -2.28 22.92
CA THR A 10 -14.13 -1.80 23.54
C THR A 10 -12.98 -2.76 23.26
N LEU A 11 -13.21 -4.07 23.39
CA LEU A 11 -12.21 -5.09 23.08
C LEU A 11 -11.82 -5.07 21.60
N SER A 12 -12.79 -4.95 20.69
CA SER A 12 -12.56 -4.81 19.26
C SER A 12 -11.81 -3.54 18.90
N ALA A 13 -12.07 -2.43 19.59
CA ALA A 13 -11.37 -1.16 19.41
C ALA A 13 -9.88 -1.28 19.81
N PHE A 14 -9.60 -1.86 20.99
CA PHE A 14 -8.24 -2.03 21.49
C PHE A 14 -7.45 -3.04 20.64
N THR A 15 -8.06 -4.15 20.28
CA THR A 15 -7.43 -5.14 19.39
C THR A 15 -7.23 -4.58 17.98
N GLY A 16 -8.22 -3.87 17.43
CA GLY A 16 -8.11 -3.18 16.14
C GLY A 16 -7.00 -2.13 16.14
N ALA A 17 -6.90 -1.31 17.18
CA ALA A 17 -5.84 -0.30 17.32
C ALA A 17 -4.45 -0.93 17.43
N GLY A 18 -4.32 -1.99 18.23
CA GLY A 18 -3.08 -2.76 18.36
C GLY A 18 -2.65 -3.38 17.03
N VAL A 19 -3.59 -3.96 16.27
CA VAL A 19 -3.32 -4.55 14.95
C VAL A 19 -2.95 -3.47 13.94
N ALA A 20 -3.67 -2.34 13.89
CA ALA A 20 -3.39 -1.23 12.99
C ALA A 20 -1.95 -0.75 13.17
N MET A 21 -1.59 -0.37 14.39
CA MET A 21 -0.27 0.20 14.67
C MET A 21 0.83 -0.87 14.61
N GLY A 22 0.58 -2.06 15.18
CA GLY A 22 1.54 -3.15 15.19
C GLY A 22 1.97 -3.58 13.79
N LEU A 23 1.01 -3.75 12.87
CA LEU A 23 1.32 -4.09 11.48
C LEU A 23 1.79 -2.87 10.67
N GLY A 24 1.21 -1.70 10.91
CA GLY A 24 1.54 -0.48 10.16
C GLY A 24 2.96 0.03 10.38
N ALA A 25 3.54 -0.21 11.56
CA ALA A 25 4.93 0.15 11.86
C ALA A 25 5.94 -0.68 11.05
N ILE A 26 5.60 -1.93 10.69
CA ILE A 26 6.54 -2.88 10.08
C ILE A 26 7.05 -2.35 8.74
N GLY A 27 6.14 -1.88 7.89
CA GLY A 27 6.48 -1.46 6.54
C GLY A 27 7.41 -0.25 6.53
N ALA A 28 7.03 0.80 7.27
CA ALA A 28 7.81 2.02 7.37
C ALA A 28 9.20 1.74 7.95
N ALA A 29 9.31 1.04 9.08
CA ALA A 29 10.60 0.75 9.71
C ALA A 29 11.56 -0.01 8.78
N ILE A 30 11.06 -0.99 8.02
CA ILE A 30 11.88 -1.73 7.03
C ILE A 30 12.32 -0.80 5.89
N GLY A 31 11.41 0.01 5.34
CA GLY A 31 11.73 0.95 4.26
C GLY A 31 12.71 2.05 4.67
N GLU A 32 12.56 2.58 5.88
CA GLU A 32 13.46 3.59 6.46
C GLU A 32 14.84 3.02 6.76
N GLY A 33 14.89 1.80 7.31
CA GLY A 33 16.13 1.08 7.57
C GLY A 33 16.89 0.79 6.28
N TYR A 34 16.17 0.39 5.21
CA TYR A 34 16.77 0.24 3.88
C TYR A 34 17.34 1.57 3.37
N THR A 35 16.59 2.66 3.48
CA THR A 35 17.04 4.01 3.07
C THR A 35 18.30 4.43 3.81
N ALA A 36 18.36 4.19 5.13
CA ALA A 36 19.53 4.49 5.96
C ALA A 36 20.76 3.62 5.58
N SER A 37 20.55 2.33 5.30
CA SER A 37 21.61 1.42 4.86
C SER A 37 22.26 1.90 3.56
N GLU A 38 21.44 2.28 2.58
CA GLU A 38 21.94 2.80 1.29
C GLU A 38 22.58 4.19 1.44
N ALA A 39 22.08 5.04 2.34
CA ALA A 39 22.72 6.31 2.68
C ALA A 39 24.11 6.11 3.30
N ASN A 40 24.30 5.13 4.19
CA ASN A 40 25.62 4.79 4.73
C ASN A 40 26.58 4.32 3.62
N THR A 41 26.08 3.52 2.68
CA THR A 41 26.86 3.10 1.50
C THR A 41 27.22 4.29 0.60
N ALA A 42 26.29 5.23 0.43
CA ALA A 42 26.48 6.44 -0.35
C ALA A 42 27.51 7.40 0.29
N ILE A 43 27.44 7.61 1.61
CA ILE A 43 28.33 8.49 2.38
C ILE A 43 29.73 7.89 2.48
N SER A 44 29.86 6.57 2.69
CA SER A 44 31.18 5.92 2.75
C SER A 44 31.97 6.04 1.45
N ARG A 45 31.28 6.16 0.30
CA ARG A 45 31.89 6.42 -1.00
C ARG A 45 32.26 7.88 -1.21
N ASN A 46 31.46 8.82 -0.71
CA ASN A 46 31.65 10.25 -0.90
C ASN A 46 31.36 11.04 0.39
N PRO A 47 32.31 11.11 1.34
CA PRO A 47 32.10 11.75 2.64
C PRO A 47 31.87 13.27 2.54
N ASP A 48 32.44 13.92 1.53
CA ASP A 48 32.42 15.39 1.37
C ASP A 48 30.99 15.94 1.13
N ILE A 49 30.09 15.12 0.57
CA ILE A 49 28.69 15.47 0.30
C ILE A 49 27.71 14.80 1.27
N SER A 50 28.21 14.35 2.42
CA SER A 50 27.42 13.66 3.45
C SER A 50 26.19 14.45 3.88
N GLY A 51 26.29 15.78 3.99
CA GLY A 51 25.16 16.63 4.32
C GLY A 51 24.00 16.55 3.31
N ASP A 52 24.31 16.47 2.02
CA ASP A 52 23.28 16.37 0.96
C ASP A 52 22.61 15.00 0.94
N ILE A 53 23.40 13.93 1.08
CA ILE A 53 22.88 12.56 1.19
C ILE A 53 22.02 12.41 2.45
N PHE A 54 22.47 12.96 3.59
CA PHE A 54 21.73 12.91 4.85
C PHE A 54 20.39 13.65 4.75
N LYS A 55 20.36 14.85 4.17
CA LYS A 55 19.10 15.58 3.91
C LYS A 55 18.15 14.75 3.03
N ASN A 56 18.65 14.14 1.97
CA ASN A 56 17.82 13.33 1.08
C ASN A 56 17.29 12.06 1.76
N MET A 57 18.13 11.40 2.58
CA MET A 57 17.73 10.26 3.40
C MET A 57 16.55 10.61 4.30
N LEU A 58 16.63 11.73 5.03
CA LEU A 58 15.54 12.17 5.90
C LEU A 58 14.25 12.46 5.14
N VAL A 59 14.34 13.07 3.95
CA VAL A 59 13.17 13.31 3.10
C VAL A 59 12.54 11.98 2.65
N GLY A 60 13.35 11.01 2.21
CA GLY A 60 12.87 9.68 1.82
C GLY A 60 12.21 8.93 2.97
N GLN A 61 12.81 8.97 4.16
CA GLN A 61 12.26 8.35 5.37
C GLN A 61 10.95 9.00 5.79
N ALA A 62 10.85 10.33 5.79
CA ALA A 62 9.62 11.04 6.11
C ALA A 62 8.45 10.65 5.17
N VAL A 63 8.73 10.39 3.89
CA VAL A 63 7.71 9.89 2.96
C VAL A 63 7.33 8.44 3.28
N ALA A 64 8.28 7.57 3.58
CA ALA A 64 8.00 6.18 3.97
C ALA A 64 7.17 6.09 5.27
N GLU A 65 7.45 6.97 6.24
CA GLU A 65 6.78 7.04 7.54
C GLU A 65 5.29 7.39 7.44
N SER A 66 4.86 8.08 6.37
CA SER A 66 3.45 8.49 6.22
C SER A 66 2.45 7.32 6.31
N ALA A 67 2.82 6.12 5.84
CA ALA A 67 1.99 4.91 5.96
C ALA A 67 1.79 4.48 7.42
N SER A 68 2.84 4.58 8.24
CA SER A 68 2.82 4.33 9.69
C SER A 68 2.00 5.39 10.41
N ILE A 69 2.10 6.66 10.00
CA ILE A 69 1.28 7.75 10.55
C ILE A 69 -0.21 7.50 10.27
N PHE A 70 -0.59 6.99 9.09
CA PHE A 70 -1.99 6.64 8.82
C PHE A 70 -2.50 5.54 9.76
N ALA A 71 -1.68 4.52 10.03
CA ALA A 71 -1.98 3.47 11.00
C ALA A 71 -2.10 4.00 12.43
N LEU A 72 -1.20 4.91 12.83
CA LEU A 72 -1.24 5.58 14.12
C LEU A 72 -2.52 6.41 14.29
N VAL A 73 -2.91 7.18 13.28
CA VAL A 73 -4.14 7.97 13.32
C VAL A 73 -5.36 7.06 13.49
N VAL A 74 -5.45 5.97 12.72
CA VAL A 74 -6.53 4.99 12.86
C VAL A 74 -6.55 4.33 14.25
N ALA A 75 -5.39 4.00 14.80
CA ALA A 75 -5.27 3.45 16.15
C ALA A 75 -5.72 4.45 17.23
N ILE A 76 -5.24 5.70 17.17
CA ILE A 76 -5.62 6.76 18.11
C ILE A 76 -7.13 7.03 18.04
N LEU A 77 -7.72 7.07 16.84
CA LEU A 77 -9.16 7.23 16.69
C LEU A 77 -9.90 6.10 17.41
N MET A 78 -9.52 4.83 17.24
CA MET A 78 -10.18 3.73 17.94
C MET A 78 -9.97 3.73 19.46
N LEU A 79 -8.85 4.29 19.96
CA LEU A 79 -8.56 4.34 21.39
C LEU A 79 -9.28 5.46 22.13
N PHE A 80 -9.53 6.59 21.48
CA PHE A 80 -9.99 7.81 22.14
C PHE A 80 -11.32 8.37 21.60
N LEU A 81 -11.79 7.89 20.46
CA LEU A 81 -13.09 8.29 19.94
C LEU A 81 -14.20 7.54 20.69
N ASP A 82 -15.16 8.29 21.21
CA ASP A 82 -16.39 7.72 21.73
C ASP A 82 -17.27 7.28 20.55
N VAL A 83 -17.57 5.99 20.46
CA VAL A 83 -18.28 5.42 19.31
C VAL A 83 -19.77 5.36 19.68
N PRO A 84 -20.64 6.14 19.03
CA PRO A 84 -22.02 6.36 19.50
C PRO A 84 -22.98 5.18 19.27
N THR A 85 -22.49 4.01 18.81
CA THR A 85 -23.33 2.88 18.40
C THR A 85 -23.03 1.59 19.16
N ASP A 86 -23.98 1.19 20.02
CA ASP A 86 -23.94 -0.05 20.80
C ASP A 86 -24.43 -1.26 19.99
N ASN A 87 -23.79 -1.53 18.85
CA ASN A 87 -24.10 -2.69 18.01
C ASN A 87 -22.89 -3.63 17.87
N LEU A 88 -23.13 -4.94 17.88
CA LEU A 88 -22.09 -5.96 17.67
C LEU A 88 -21.40 -5.83 16.29
N LEU A 89 -22.13 -5.36 15.27
CA LEU A 89 -21.53 -5.02 13.96
C LEU A 89 -20.46 -3.93 14.07
N LYS A 90 -20.58 -3.03 15.06
CA LYS A 90 -19.57 -2.00 15.28
C LYS A 90 -18.26 -2.59 15.78
N GLY A 91 -18.31 -3.59 16.66
CA GLY A 91 -17.13 -4.35 17.05
C GLY A 91 -16.42 -4.99 15.85
N ALA A 92 -17.16 -5.64 14.96
CA ALA A 92 -16.60 -6.19 13.72
C ALA A 92 -15.98 -5.10 12.82
N ALA A 93 -16.62 -3.93 12.72
CA ALA A 93 -16.13 -2.81 11.92
C ALA A 93 -14.81 -2.23 12.46
N LEU A 94 -14.69 -2.03 13.78
CA LEU A 94 -13.46 -1.52 14.40
C LEU A 94 -12.29 -2.49 14.24
N PHE A 95 -12.54 -3.79 14.48
CA PHE A 95 -11.52 -4.81 14.26
C PHE A 95 -11.09 -4.88 12.78
N SER A 96 -12.05 -4.82 11.86
CA SER A 96 -11.81 -4.81 10.41
C SER A 96 -11.05 -3.57 9.95
N ALA A 97 -11.37 -2.39 10.49
CA ALA A 97 -10.65 -1.14 10.22
C ALA A 97 -9.17 -1.25 10.60
N GLY A 98 -8.89 -1.86 11.76
CA GLY A 98 -7.54 -2.11 12.21
C GLY A 98 -6.76 -3.06 11.30
N LEU A 99 -7.37 -4.17 10.88
CA LEU A 99 -6.79 -5.09 9.91
C LEU A 99 -6.52 -4.40 8.55
N CYS A 100 -7.49 -3.63 8.06
CA CYS A 100 -7.39 -2.95 6.78
C CYS A 100 -6.21 -2.00 6.73
N MET A 101 -6.12 -1.09 7.71
CA MET A 101 -5.05 -0.11 7.78
C MET A 101 -3.69 -0.76 8.08
N GLY A 102 -3.67 -1.73 9.01
CA GLY A 102 -2.45 -2.45 9.37
C GLY A 102 -1.78 -3.11 8.17
N PHE A 103 -2.53 -3.91 7.40
CA PHE A 103 -2.00 -4.53 6.18
C PHE A 103 -1.70 -3.52 5.08
N GLY A 104 -2.56 -2.52 4.90
CA GLY A 104 -2.41 -1.50 3.85
C GLY A 104 -1.14 -0.65 3.96
N ALA A 105 -0.66 -0.43 5.19
CA ALA A 105 0.55 0.32 5.45
C ALA A 105 1.84 -0.46 5.13
N ILE A 106 1.83 -1.80 5.17
CA ILE A 106 3.04 -2.62 4.99
C ILE A 106 3.66 -2.39 3.62
N GLY A 107 2.87 -2.59 2.55
CA GLY A 107 3.37 -2.50 1.18
C GLY A 107 3.94 -1.13 0.85
N SER A 108 3.18 -0.09 1.15
CA SER A 108 3.54 1.30 0.84
C SER A 108 4.72 1.80 1.67
N GLY A 109 4.82 1.38 2.94
CA GLY A 109 5.94 1.70 3.82
C GLY A 109 7.25 1.08 3.32
N VAL A 110 7.26 -0.22 3.01
CA VAL A 110 8.46 -0.88 2.47
C VAL A 110 8.79 -0.32 1.08
N GLY A 111 7.78 -0.20 0.23
CA GLY A 111 7.90 0.27 -1.16
C GLY A 111 8.55 1.65 -1.24
N SER A 112 8.11 2.60 -0.41
CA SER A 112 8.62 3.98 -0.43
C SER A 112 10.06 4.12 0.06
N GLY A 113 10.58 3.12 0.78
CA GLY A 113 11.99 3.07 1.18
C GLY A 113 12.96 2.84 0.01
N PHE A 114 12.56 2.06 -1.00
CA PHE A 114 13.42 1.77 -2.16
C PHE A 114 13.86 3.01 -2.94
N PRO A 115 12.97 3.93 -3.37
CA PRO A 115 13.38 5.17 -4.03
C PRO A 115 14.21 6.07 -3.10
N GLY A 116 13.94 6.09 -1.80
CA GLY A 116 14.77 6.78 -0.80
C GLY A 116 16.24 6.34 -0.86
N GLY A 117 16.47 5.03 -0.71
CA GLY A 117 17.81 4.46 -0.76
C GLY A 117 18.50 4.63 -2.12
N GLN A 118 17.78 4.39 -3.22
CA GLN A 118 18.35 4.54 -4.57
C GLN A 118 18.64 5.99 -4.94
N ALA A 119 17.88 6.96 -4.41
CA ALA A 119 18.19 8.37 -4.57
C ALA A 119 19.47 8.75 -3.80
N CYS A 120 19.68 8.25 -2.58
CA CYS A 120 20.93 8.46 -1.83
C CYS A 120 22.15 7.92 -2.59
N LEU A 121 22.09 6.68 -3.09
CA LEU A 121 23.12 6.11 -3.95
C LEU A 121 23.32 6.92 -5.23
N GLY A 122 22.22 7.39 -5.82
CA GLY A 122 22.22 8.19 -7.04
C GLY A 122 22.95 9.53 -6.84
N ILE A 123 22.67 10.23 -5.74
CA ILE A 123 23.31 11.50 -5.38
C ILE A 123 24.81 11.29 -5.19
N SER A 124 25.20 10.20 -4.51
CA SER A 124 26.61 9.86 -4.35
C SER A 124 27.33 9.62 -5.68
N ARG A 125 26.65 9.02 -6.67
CA ARG A 125 27.22 8.79 -8.01
C ARG A 125 27.20 10.03 -8.90
N GLN A 126 26.17 10.87 -8.76
CA GLN A 126 25.94 12.03 -9.62
C GLN A 126 25.39 13.21 -8.80
N PRO A 127 26.25 13.94 -8.08
CA PRO A 127 25.83 15.05 -7.21
C PRO A 127 25.12 16.18 -7.97
N ALA A 128 25.52 16.43 -9.21
CA ALA A 128 24.92 17.45 -10.07
C ALA A 128 23.44 17.17 -10.40
N ALA A 129 22.99 15.92 -10.30
CA ALA A 129 21.60 15.53 -10.54
C ALA A 129 20.76 15.44 -9.25
N ALA A 130 21.28 15.86 -8.09
CA ALA A 130 20.63 15.67 -6.80
C ALA A 130 19.18 16.18 -6.76
N SER A 131 18.94 17.41 -7.23
CA SER A 131 17.58 17.99 -7.27
C SER A 131 16.62 17.17 -8.13
N ARG A 132 17.07 16.63 -9.28
CA ARG A 132 16.26 15.77 -10.16
C ARG A 132 15.97 14.43 -9.49
N LEU A 133 16.95 13.87 -8.78
CA LEU A 133 16.79 12.61 -8.03
C LEU A 133 15.79 12.76 -6.88
N THR A 134 15.91 13.80 -6.07
CA THR A 134 14.96 14.08 -4.98
C THR A 134 13.55 14.26 -5.55
N THR A 135 13.40 14.99 -6.65
CA THR A 135 12.10 15.18 -7.30
C THR A 135 11.53 13.85 -7.82
N GLY A 136 12.33 13.05 -8.52
CA GLY A 136 11.92 11.73 -9.03
C GLY A 136 11.55 10.76 -7.90
N MET A 137 12.32 10.76 -6.82
CA MET A 137 12.04 10.01 -5.59
C MET A 137 10.68 10.41 -5.00
N LEU A 138 10.41 11.70 -4.85
CA LEU A 138 9.14 12.21 -4.31
C LEU A 138 7.95 11.81 -5.19
N ILE A 139 8.06 11.97 -6.51
CA ILE A 139 6.99 11.59 -7.45
C ILE A 139 6.71 10.08 -7.36
N GLY A 140 7.76 9.25 -7.45
CA GLY A 140 7.61 7.80 -7.40
C GLY A 140 7.08 7.29 -6.05
N SER A 141 7.50 7.91 -4.96
CA SER A 141 7.06 7.55 -3.60
C SER A 141 5.63 8.02 -3.33
N ALA A 142 5.22 9.20 -3.82
CA ALA A 142 3.85 9.69 -3.67
C ALA A 142 2.84 8.72 -4.32
N VAL A 143 3.18 8.20 -5.50
CA VAL A 143 2.36 7.20 -6.19
C VAL A 143 2.39 5.86 -5.45
N CYS A 144 3.53 5.45 -4.89
CA CYS A 144 3.66 4.26 -4.05
C CYS A 144 2.77 4.27 -2.79
N GLN A 145 2.39 5.46 -2.29
CA GLN A 145 1.57 5.62 -1.08
C GLN A 145 0.06 5.48 -1.30
N THR A 146 -0.42 5.52 -2.55
CA THR A 146 -1.87 5.44 -2.82
C THR A 146 -2.57 4.21 -2.25
N PRO A 147 -1.97 2.99 -2.20
CA PRO A 147 -2.65 1.83 -1.64
C PRO A 147 -2.88 1.95 -0.13
N ALA A 148 -1.96 2.59 0.61
CA ALA A 148 -2.16 2.89 2.02
C ALA A 148 -3.30 3.90 2.22
N ILE A 149 -3.45 4.87 1.31
CA ILE A 149 -4.58 5.81 1.33
C ILE A 149 -5.90 5.07 1.10
N PHE A 150 -5.96 4.11 0.17
CA PHE A 150 -7.17 3.30 -0.03
C PHE A 150 -7.56 2.53 1.24
N SER A 151 -6.61 1.91 1.92
CA SER A 151 -6.83 1.25 3.21
C SER A 151 -7.27 2.22 4.30
N MET A 152 -6.69 3.41 4.36
CA MET A 152 -7.09 4.46 5.30
C MET A 152 -8.54 4.87 5.07
N VAL A 153 -8.94 5.09 3.82
CA VAL A 153 -10.32 5.47 3.47
C VAL A 153 -11.30 4.39 3.91
N ILE A 154 -11.02 3.12 3.64
CA ILE A 154 -11.89 2.01 4.08
C ILE A 154 -11.93 1.91 5.61
N ALA A 155 -10.78 2.03 6.29
CA ALA A 155 -10.74 2.02 7.76
C ALA A 155 -11.58 3.15 8.36
N LEU A 156 -11.46 4.38 7.84
CA LEU A 156 -12.26 5.51 8.28
C LEU A 156 -13.75 5.31 8.00
N MET A 157 -14.11 4.77 6.83
CA MET A 157 -15.50 4.41 6.52
C MET A 157 -16.05 3.41 7.56
N LEU A 158 -15.33 2.33 7.86
CA LEU A 158 -15.76 1.34 8.86
C LEU A 158 -15.89 1.96 10.28
N ILE A 159 -15.01 2.88 10.64
CA ILE A 159 -15.04 3.59 11.93
C ILE A 159 -16.24 4.55 12.02
N PHE A 160 -16.64 5.23 10.94
CA PHE A 160 -17.67 6.27 11.01
C PHE A 160 -19.04 5.87 10.45
N MET A 161 -19.12 4.80 9.67
CA MET A 161 -20.40 4.31 9.15
C MET A 161 -21.26 3.68 10.25
N ASP A 162 -22.57 3.85 10.09
CA ASP A 162 -23.59 3.25 10.93
C ASP A 162 -24.15 1.98 10.28
N PHE A 163 -24.00 0.86 10.99
CA PHE A 163 -24.47 -0.47 10.56
C PHE A 163 -25.69 -0.94 11.40
N SER A 164 -26.26 -0.09 12.25
CA SER A 164 -27.31 -0.46 13.21
C SER A 164 -28.61 -0.94 12.58
N HIS A 165 -28.87 -0.54 11.33
CA HIS A 165 -30.06 -0.92 10.57
C HIS A 165 -29.92 -2.26 9.84
N LEU A 166 -28.74 -2.87 9.83
CA LEU A 166 -28.45 -4.09 9.08
C LEU A 166 -28.52 -5.34 9.98
N PRO A 167 -28.90 -6.51 9.43
CA PRO A 167 -28.88 -7.76 10.18
C PRO A 167 -27.45 -8.12 10.57
N LEU A 168 -27.25 -8.68 11.78
CA LEU A 168 -25.93 -9.10 12.24
C LEU A 168 -25.31 -10.14 11.29
N ALA A 169 -26.06 -11.19 10.97
CA ALA A 169 -25.65 -12.26 10.06
C ALA A 169 -26.36 -12.09 8.71
N PRO A 170 -25.63 -12.03 7.57
CA PRO A 170 -24.19 -12.30 7.40
C PRO A 170 -23.28 -11.05 7.40
N THR A 171 -23.81 -9.86 7.72
CA THR A 171 -23.13 -8.55 7.55
C THR A 171 -21.77 -8.45 8.26
N TRP A 172 -21.61 -9.05 9.44
CA TRP A 172 -20.32 -9.04 10.15
C TRP A 172 -19.18 -9.58 9.28
N ALA A 173 -19.46 -10.60 8.45
CA ALA A 173 -18.49 -11.25 7.59
C ALA A 173 -18.15 -10.39 6.37
N ALA A 174 -19.13 -9.66 5.84
CA ALA A 174 -18.90 -8.68 4.78
C ALA A 174 -18.01 -7.53 5.27
N ILE A 175 -18.24 -7.03 6.49
CA ILE A 175 -17.44 -5.97 7.11
C ILE A 175 -15.98 -6.40 7.28
N ILE A 176 -15.73 -7.60 7.80
CA ILE A 176 -14.36 -8.13 7.95
C ILE A 176 -13.75 -8.42 6.57
N GLY A 177 -14.53 -8.99 5.65
CA GLY A 177 -14.10 -9.25 4.28
C GLY A 177 -13.66 -7.98 3.55
N ALA A 178 -14.38 -6.86 3.73
CA ALA A 178 -14.02 -5.57 3.14
C ALA A 178 -12.66 -5.07 3.65
N GLY A 179 -12.42 -5.12 4.96
CA GLY A 179 -11.13 -4.71 5.52
C GLY A 179 -9.96 -5.53 4.98
N LEU A 180 -10.12 -6.86 4.95
CA LEU A 180 -9.12 -7.79 4.43
C LEU A 180 -8.86 -7.61 2.92
N SER A 181 -9.91 -7.34 2.14
CA SER A 181 -9.82 -7.16 0.69
C SER A 181 -8.91 -6.00 0.32
N THR A 182 -9.21 -4.79 0.80
CA THR A 182 -8.36 -3.62 0.51
C THR A 182 -7.00 -3.73 1.20
N GLY A 183 -6.97 -4.11 2.48
CA GLY A 183 -5.74 -4.15 3.29
C GLY A 183 -4.68 -5.06 2.69
N LEU A 184 -5.03 -6.31 2.36
CA LEU A 184 -4.07 -7.26 1.81
C LEU A 184 -3.69 -6.92 0.36
N ALA A 185 -4.65 -6.50 -0.48
CA ALA A 185 -4.37 -6.14 -1.86
C ALA A 185 -3.41 -4.95 -1.98
N ALA A 186 -3.46 -4.02 -1.03
CA ALA A 186 -2.57 -2.86 -0.96
C ALA A 186 -1.08 -3.23 -0.73
N ILE A 187 -0.79 -4.38 -0.09
CA ILE A 187 0.60 -4.80 0.19
C ILE A 187 1.40 -4.91 -1.10
N GLY A 188 0.87 -5.65 -2.08
CA GLY A 188 1.59 -5.92 -3.32
C GLY A 188 1.78 -4.67 -4.16
N SER A 189 0.72 -3.87 -4.29
CA SER A 189 0.74 -2.64 -5.10
C SER A 189 1.68 -1.59 -4.54
N GLY A 190 1.72 -1.40 -3.22
CA GLY A 190 2.67 -0.47 -2.58
C GLY A 190 4.11 -0.92 -2.79
N TYR A 191 4.42 -2.18 -2.48
CA TYR A 191 5.78 -2.71 -2.65
C TYR A 191 6.25 -2.64 -4.11
N GLY A 192 5.41 -3.07 -5.05
CA GLY A 192 5.71 -3.07 -6.48
C GLY A 192 5.91 -1.66 -7.05
N GLY A 193 5.11 -0.69 -6.60
CA GLY A 193 5.29 0.71 -6.95
C GLY A 193 6.64 1.26 -6.52
N GLY A 194 7.09 0.89 -5.32
CA GLY A 194 8.40 1.21 -4.78
C GLY A 194 9.57 0.74 -5.63
N LEU A 195 9.50 -0.49 -6.15
CA LEU A 195 10.54 -1.04 -7.04
C LEU A 195 10.73 -0.20 -8.30
N ALA A 196 9.62 0.16 -8.97
CA ALA A 196 9.65 1.00 -10.16
C ALA A 196 10.24 2.39 -9.86
N ALA A 197 9.87 2.98 -8.71
CA ALA A 197 10.41 4.27 -8.27
C ALA A 197 11.92 4.21 -7.95
N GLY A 198 12.38 3.12 -7.32
CA GLY A 198 13.80 2.87 -7.07
C GLY A 198 14.60 2.76 -8.37
N ALA A 199 14.11 1.97 -9.34
CA ALA A 199 14.74 1.87 -10.67
C ALA A 199 14.74 3.20 -11.43
N SER A 200 13.72 4.04 -11.22
CA SER A 200 13.67 5.38 -11.78
C SER A 200 14.80 6.25 -11.22
N CYS A 201 14.99 6.26 -9.91
CA CYS A 201 16.11 6.97 -9.27
C CYS A 201 17.47 6.46 -9.78
N GLU A 202 17.65 5.14 -9.90
CA GLU A 202 18.86 4.54 -10.47
C GLU A 202 19.07 4.97 -11.94
N GLY A 203 18.01 5.02 -12.73
CA GLY A 203 18.03 5.45 -14.13
C GLY A 203 18.43 6.91 -14.29
N ILE A 204 17.79 7.80 -13.51
CA ILE A 204 18.09 9.24 -13.49
C ILE A 204 19.54 9.49 -13.06
N ALA A 205 20.05 8.75 -12.08
CA ALA A 205 21.43 8.90 -11.62
C ALA A 205 22.45 8.56 -12.70
N ARG A 206 22.15 7.56 -13.54
CA ARG A 206 23.02 7.17 -14.66
C ARG A 206 22.93 8.13 -15.83
N GLN A 207 21.70 8.51 -16.20
CA GLN A 207 21.43 9.31 -17.39
C GLN A 207 20.45 10.45 -17.04
N PRO A 208 20.94 11.58 -16.48
CA PRO A 208 20.07 12.67 -16.02
C PRO A 208 19.22 13.33 -17.11
N GLU A 209 19.56 13.13 -18.38
CA GLU A 209 18.85 13.64 -19.55
C GLU A 209 17.60 12.80 -19.89
N SER A 210 17.55 11.53 -19.47
CA SER A 210 16.42 10.64 -19.76
C SER A 210 15.29 10.71 -18.73
N VAL A 211 15.35 11.64 -17.78
CA VAL A 211 14.35 11.85 -16.70
C VAL A 211 12.92 11.80 -17.23
N GLY A 212 12.60 12.54 -18.31
CA GLY A 212 11.24 12.58 -18.85
C GLY A 212 10.72 11.20 -19.25
N ASN A 213 11.55 10.43 -19.94
CA ASN A 213 11.19 9.08 -20.43
C ASN A 213 11.11 8.08 -19.27
N VAL A 214 12.09 8.12 -18.37
CA VAL A 214 12.14 7.25 -17.19
C VAL A 214 10.93 7.50 -16.29
N THR A 215 10.59 8.76 -16.01
CA THR A 215 9.41 9.12 -15.21
C THR A 215 8.11 8.69 -15.89
N THR A 216 7.98 8.88 -17.21
CA THR A 216 6.78 8.47 -17.94
C THR A 216 6.55 6.96 -17.83
N VAL A 217 7.60 6.16 -18.07
CA VAL A 217 7.50 4.69 -18.00
C VAL A 217 7.28 4.22 -16.56
N MET A 218 7.92 4.86 -15.58
CA MET A 218 7.68 4.59 -14.16
C MET A 218 6.20 4.81 -13.80
N LEU A 219 5.63 5.96 -14.16
CA LEU A 219 4.24 6.28 -13.83
C LEU A 219 3.25 5.33 -14.50
N VAL A 220 3.48 4.96 -15.76
CA VAL A 220 2.62 3.97 -16.44
C VAL A 220 2.75 2.60 -15.77
N GLY A 221 3.98 2.16 -15.48
CA GLY A 221 4.23 0.89 -14.81
C GLY A 221 3.59 0.83 -13.42
N GLN A 222 3.69 1.91 -12.64
CA GLN A 222 3.06 2.05 -11.33
C GLN A 222 1.52 2.07 -11.42
N ALA A 223 0.95 2.77 -12.41
CA ALA A 223 -0.50 2.80 -12.61
C ALA A 223 -1.08 1.38 -12.82
N VAL A 224 -0.38 0.55 -13.59
CA VAL A 224 -0.79 -0.86 -13.77
C VAL A 224 -0.51 -1.69 -12.52
N ALA A 225 0.61 -1.47 -11.82
CA ALA A 225 0.93 -2.18 -10.58
C ALA A 225 -0.07 -1.92 -9.44
N GLN A 226 -0.84 -0.83 -9.52
CA GLN A 226 -1.84 -0.45 -8.52
C GLN A 226 -3.23 -1.02 -8.75
N THR A 227 -3.57 -1.49 -9.95
CA THR A 227 -4.93 -1.99 -10.20
C THR A 227 -5.37 -3.14 -9.28
N PRO A 228 -4.50 -4.04 -8.77
CA PRO A 228 -4.93 -5.05 -7.79
C PRO A 228 -5.47 -4.44 -6.50
N SER A 229 -4.86 -3.36 -6.01
CA SER A 229 -5.38 -2.61 -4.86
C SER A 229 -6.71 -1.90 -5.17
N ILE A 230 -6.92 -1.46 -6.41
CA ILE A 230 -8.21 -0.91 -6.86
C ILE A 230 -9.29 -2.00 -6.91
N PHE A 231 -8.96 -3.22 -7.33
CA PHE A 231 -9.90 -4.35 -7.28
C PHE A 231 -10.26 -4.72 -5.84
N GLY A 232 -9.29 -4.72 -4.91
CA GLY A 232 -9.55 -4.87 -3.48
C GLY A 232 -10.47 -3.78 -2.94
N LEU A 233 -10.23 -2.51 -3.32
CA LEU A 233 -11.08 -1.38 -2.96
C LEU A 233 -12.50 -1.54 -3.50
N LEU A 234 -12.65 -1.97 -4.75
CA LEU A 234 -13.95 -2.22 -5.38
C LEU A 234 -14.74 -3.30 -4.65
N VAL A 235 -14.13 -4.45 -4.36
CA VAL A 235 -14.78 -5.54 -3.59
C VAL A 235 -15.15 -5.05 -2.20
N SER A 236 -14.32 -4.23 -1.56
CA SER A 236 -14.61 -3.63 -0.25
C SER A 236 -15.83 -2.71 -0.30
N PHE A 237 -15.96 -1.86 -1.32
CA PHE A 237 -17.16 -1.05 -1.52
C PHE A 237 -18.40 -1.90 -1.76
N ILE A 238 -18.30 -2.97 -2.54
CA ILE A 238 -19.42 -3.89 -2.75
C ILE A 238 -19.85 -4.52 -1.43
N LEU A 239 -18.92 -5.00 -0.62
CA LEU A 239 -19.21 -5.63 0.68
C LEU A 239 -19.76 -4.64 1.72
N ILE A 240 -19.34 -3.38 1.69
CA ILE A 240 -19.79 -2.33 2.61
C ILE A 240 -21.18 -1.80 2.25
N PHE A 241 -21.44 -1.53 0.97
CA PHE A 241 -22.66 -0.84 0.53
C PHE A 241 -23.80 -1.77 0.09
N LYS A 242 -23.52 -3.04 -0.21
CA LYS A 242 -24.56 -4.00 -0.58
C LYS A 242 -25.28 -4.50 0.67
N SER A 243 -26.60 -4.37 0.69
CA SER A 243 -27.44 -4.98 1.73
C SER A 243 -27.62 -6.48 1.47
N PHE A 244 -27.45 -7.30 2.50
CA PHE A 244 -27.66 -8.75 2.43
C PHE A 244 -28.90 -9.13 3.25
N PRO A 245 -29.76 -10.03 2.73
CA PRO A 245 -30.90 -10.51 3.50
C PRO A 245 -30.42 -11.27 4.73
N GLU A 246 -31.20 -11.20 5.80
CA GLU A 246 -30.90 -11.90 7.05
C GLU A 246 -30.78 -13.40 6.79
N SER A 247 -29.64 -13.97 7.16
CA SER A 247 -29.37 -15.39 6.99
C SER A 247 -28.44 -15.88 8.08
N TYR A 248 -28.89 -16.90 8.80
CA TYR A 248 -28.12 -17.60 9.83
C TYR A 248 -27.32 -18.78 9.28
N THR A 249 -27.34 -18.99 7.96
CA THR A 249 -26.52 -20.03 7.34
C THR A 249 -25.06 -19.63 7.37
N LEU A 250 -24.21 -20.52 7.89
CA LEU A 250 -22.76 -20.30 7.89
C LEU A 250 -22.21 -20.07 6.48
N GLN A 251 -22.82 -20.71 5.48
CA GLN A 251 -22.48 -20.54 4.07
C GLN A 251 -22.55 -19.08 3.62
N ALA A 252 -23.61 -18.34 3.98
CA ALA A 252 -23.77 -16.95 3.57
C ALA A 252 -22.66 -16.05 4.15
N ALA A 253 -22.35 -16.21 5.44
CA ALA A 253 -21.26 -15.46 6.08
C ALA A 253 -19.89 -15.82 5.49
N MET A 254 -19.59 -17.11 5.34
CA MET A 254 -18.30 -17.56 4.81
C MET A 254 -18.10 -17.18 3.34
N ALA A 255 -19.17 -17.07 2.55
CA ALA A 255 -19.08 -16.56 1.17
C ALA A 255 -18.59 -15.10 1.14
N LEU A 256 -19.15 -14.23 1.99
CA LEU A 256 -18.78 -12.80 2.03
C LEU A 256 -17.38 -12.58 2.60
N LEU A 257 -17.01 -13.32 3.64
CA LEU A 257 -15.65 -13.30 4.16
C LEU A 257 -14.65 -13.86 3.12
N GLY A 258 -15.01 -14.96 2.46
CA GLY A 258 -14.22 -15.63 1.45
C GLY A 258 -13.94 -14.74 0.24
N ALA A 259 -14.93 -13.97 -0.21
CA ALA A 259 -14.76 -12.96 -1.25
C ALA A 259 -13.68 -11.92 -0.86
N GLY A 260 -13.77 -11.38 0.35
CA GLY A 260 -12.78 -10.42 0.84
C GLY A 260 -11.36 -11.00 0.91
N VAL A 261 -11.23 -12.21 1.46
CA VAL A 261 -9.95 -12.93 1.59
C VAL A 261 -9.37 -13.27 0.22
N CYS A 262 -10.19 -13.77 -0.72
CA CYS A 262 -9.76 -14.16 -2.06
C CYS A 262 -9.18 -12.97 -2.83
N MET A 263 -9.92 -11.86 -2.91
CA MET A 263 -9.42 -10.64 -3.55
C MET A 263 -8.19 -10.07 -2.83
N GLY A 264 -8.20 -10.04 -1.50
CA GLY A 264 -7.07 -9.53 -0.72
C GLY A 264 -5.76 -10.23 -1.03
N PHE A 265 -5.71 -11.55 -0.88
CA PHE A 265 -4.51 -12.33 -1.22
C PHE A 265 -4.21 -12.35 -2.72
N GLY A 266 -5.26 -12.43 -3.55
CA GLY A 266 -5.15 -12.40 -5.01
C GLY A 266 -4.52 -11.12 -5.55
N GLY A 267 -4.58 -10.02 -4.78
CA GLY A 267 -3.97 -8.75 -5.16
C GLY A 267 -2.46 -8.64 -4.89
N ILE A 268 -1.91 -9.41 -3.95
CA ILE A 268 -0.51 -9.29 -3.50
C ILE A 268 0.47 -9.65 -4.63
N GLY A 269 0.32 -10.84 -5.20
CA GLY A 269 1.23 -11.36 -6.22
C GLY A 269 1.31 -10.47 -7.45
N PRO A 270 0.17 -10.13 -8.09
CA PRO A 270 0.13 -9.24 -9.25
C PRO A 270 0.70 -7.85 -8.95
N GLY A 271 0.42 -7.25 -7.79
CA GLY A 271 0.99 -5.96 -7.42
C GLY A 271 2.53 -5.99 -7.44
N ILE A 272 3.13 -7.01 -6.83
CA ILE A 272 4.60 -7.19 -6.82
C ILE A 272 5.13 -7.51 -8.23
N GLY A 273 4.49 -8.44 -8.94
CA GLY A 273 4.90 -8.89 -10.27
C GLY A 273 4.89 -7.76 -11.29
N ASN A 274 3.85 -6.93 -11.27
CA ASN A 274 3.75 -5.75 -12.12
C ASN A 274 4.80 -4.70 -11.77
N GLY A 275 5.08 -4.52 -10.48
CA GLY A 275 6.17 -3.67 -10.00
C GLY A 275 7.53 -4.11 -10.53
N LYS A 276 7.82 -5.42 -10.53
CA LYS A 276 9.05 -5.98 -11.11
C LYS A 276 9.15 -5.78 -12.63
N ALA A 277 8.04 -5.97 -13.35
CA ALA A 277 8.00 -5.69 -14.78
C ALA A 277 8.29 -4.21 -15.06
N ALA A 278 7.70 -3.31 -14.27
CA ALA A 278 7.96 -1.87 -14.34
C ALA A 278 9.41 -1.52 -13.99
N GLU A 279 9.97 -2.09 -12.92
CA GLU A 279 11.38 -1.94 -12.53
C GLU A 279 12.31 -2.28 -13.69
N GLY A 280 12.10 -3.43 -14.33
CA GLY A 280 12.88 -3.88 -15.49
C GLY A 280 12.81 -2.90 -16.65
N ALA A 281 11.61 -2.46 -17.01
CA ALA A 281 11.42 -1.51 -18.11
C ALA A 281 12.09 -0.16 -17.82
N VAL A 282 11.84 0.42 -16.64
CA VAL A 282 12.40 1.71 -16.21
C VAL A 282 13.93 1.68 -16.21
N ARG A 283 14.54 0.61 -15.70
CA ARG A 283 16.00 0.45 -15.67
C ARG A 283 16.64 0.45 -17.06
N TRP A 284 15.96 -0.10 -18.06
CA TRP A 284 16.48 -0.20 -19.43
C TRP A 284 16.14 1.02 -20.29
N VAL A 285 14.98 1.66 -20.09
CA VAL A 285 14.60 2.91 -20.77
C VAL A 285 15.61 4.02 -20.49
N ALA A 286 16.17 4.05 -19.28
CA ALA A 286 17.23 5.00 -18.93
C ALA A 286 18.50 4.85 -19.79
N ARG A 287 18.76 3.63 -20.32
CA ARG A 287 19.95 3.29 -21.10
C ARG A 287 19.71 3.28 -22.60
N ASN A 288 18.47 3.05 -23.03
CA ASN A 288 18.09 2.96 -24.43
C ASN A 288 16.76 3.69 -24.66
N VAL A 289 16.87 5.02 -24.77
CA VAL A 289 15.75 5.94 -24.93
C VAL A 289 15.04 5.74 -26.26
N GLU A 290 15.76 5.39 -27.33
CA GLU A 290 15.23 5.16 -28.67
C GLU A 290 14.22 4.01 -28.69
N ASN A 291 14.49 2.94 -27.92
CA ASN A 291 13.63 1.75 -27.82
C ASN A 291 12.63 1.82 -26.66
N ALA A 292 12.39 3.00 -26.08
CA ALA A 292 11.51 3.14 -24.92
C ALA A 292 10.08 2.65 -25.20
N GLY A 293 9.57 2.86 -26.40
CA GLY A 293 8.23 2.38 -26.81
C GLY A 293 8.14 0.85 -26.85
N GLU A 294 9.19 0.16 -27.26
CA GLU A 294 9.23 -1.30 -27.29
C GLU A 294 9.32 -1.89 -25.87
N LEU A 295 10.20 -1.33 -25.04
CA LEU A 295 10.32 -1.72 -23.62
C LEU A 295 9.01 -1.52 -22.86
N MET A 296 8.31 -0.42 -23.12
CA MET A 296 7.00 -0.15 -22.55
C MET A 296 5.95 -1.17 -23.01
N ARG A 297 5.95 -1.57 -24.29
CA ARG A 297 5.04 -2.61 -24.79
C ARG A 297 5.29 -3.96 -24.13
N ILE A 298 6.55 -4.38 -24.01
CA ILE A 298 6.91 -5.64 -23.35
C ILE A 298 6.49 -5.61 -21.87
N MET A 299 6.73 -4.49 -21.19
CA MET A 299 6.26 -4.26 -19.83
C MET A 299 4.74 -4.46 -19.72
N LEU A 300 3.96 -3.76 -20.56
CA LEU A 300 2.50 -3.81 -20.50
C LEU A 300 1.95 -5.19 -20.82
N VAL A 301 2.53 -5.92 -21.78
CA VAL A 301 2.13 -7.31 -22.07
C VAL A 301 2.45 -8.23 -20.89
N GLY A 302 3.64 -8.12 -20.31
CA GLY A 302 4.02 -8.90 -19.13
C GLY A 302 3.13 -8.60 -17.92
N GLN A 303 2.81 -7.32 -17.71
CA GLN A 303 1.88 -6.90 -16.66
C GLN A 303 0.47 -7.42 -16.92
N ALA A 304 -0.04 -7.38 -18.17
CA ALA A 304 -1.35 -7.91 -18.50
C ALA A 304 -1.47 -9.42 -18.19
N VAL A 305 -0.42 -10.20 -18.45
CA VAL A 305 -0.40 -11.62 -18.10
C VAL A 305 -0.36 -11.81 -16.58
N SER A 306 0.51 -11.07 -15.87
CA SER A 306 0.59 -11.13 -14.40
C SER A 306 -0.70 -10.70 -13.71
N GLN A 307 -1.49 -9.83 -14.33
CA GLN A 307 -2.77 -9.35 -13.81
C GLN A 307 -3.89 -10.37 -13.85
N SER A 308 -3.78 -11.40 -14.71
CA SER A 308 -4.85 -12.41 -14.88
C SER A 308 -5.25 -13.06 -13.56
N THR A 309 -4.31 -13.32 -12.64
CA THR A 309 -4.62 -13.93 -11.33
C THR A 309 -5.37 -12.99 -10.38
N ALA A 310 -5.14 -11.67 -10.46
CA ALA A 310 -5.96 -10.70 -9.72
C ALA A 310 -7.38 -10.64 -10.30
N ILE A 311 -7.53 -10.76 -11.62
CA ILE A 311 -8.85 -10.83 -12.27
C ILE A 311 -9.56 -12.12 -11.85
N TYR A 312 -8.88 -13.26 -11.81
CA TYR A 312 -9.48 -14.51 -11.34
C TYR A 312 -9.95 -14.41 -9.89
N ALA A 313 -9.14 -13.81 -9.02
CA ALA A 313 -9.52 -13.55 -7.63
C ALA A 313 -10.75 -12.64 -7.53
N MET A 314 -10.80 -11.57 -8.33
CA MET A 314 -11.96 -10.67 -8.42
C MET A 314 -13.22 -11.42 -8.90
N VAL A 315 -13.11 -12.28 -9.91
CA VAL A 315 -14.27 -13.04 -10.45
C VAL A 315 -14.82 -14.05 -9.42
N VAL A 316 -13.96 -14.58 -8.55
CA VAL A 316 -14.37 -15.49 -7.46
C VAL A 316 -14.99 -14.73 -6.28
N SER A 317 -14.73 -13.42 -6.15
CA SER A 317 -15.13 -12.58 -5.01
C SER A 317 -16.46 -11.87 -5.25
#